data_AF-A0A8E8PJ09-F1
#
_entry.id   AF-A0A8E8PJ09-F1
#
_cell.length_a   1.000
_cell.length_b   1.000
_cell.length_c   1.000
_cell.angle_alpha   90.00
_cell.angle_beta   90.00
_cell.angle_gamma   90.00
#
_symmetry.space_group_name_H-M   'P 1'
#
loop_
_entity.id
_entity.type
_entity.pdbx_description
1 polymer ?
#
loop_
_entity_poly.entity_id
_entity_poly.type
_entity_poly.pdbx_seq_one_letter_code
_entity_poly.pdbx_strand_id
1 'polypeptide(L)' 'MSQCFGSISVGTKTDDAMCEFLNRESERLGVSNSELIRRILEHYRDGRSGNLRCPHCEGLLEVVV' A
#
# COMPACT_ATOMS: atom_id res chain seq x y z
N MET A 1 28.54 -12.42 -3.27
CA MET A 1 27.66 -11.74 -2.30
C MET A 1 26.30 -12.42 -2.35
N SER A 2 25.94 -13.19 -1.33
CA SER A 2 24.63 -13.84 -1.23
C SER A 2 23.56 -12.77 -0.95
N GLN A 3 22.81 -12.37 -1.97
CA GLN A 3 21.57 -11.62 -1.77
C GLN A 3 20.58 -12.59 -1.13
N CYS A 4 20.37 -12.46 0.18
CA CYS A 4 19.30 -13.16 0.87
C CYS A 4 17.95 -12.60 0.38
N PHE A 5 17.38 -13.24 -0.65
CA PHE A 5 15.98 -13.05 -1.07
C PHE A 5 15.03 -13.86 -0.16
N GLY A 6 15.29 -13.89 1.14
CA GLY A 6 14.38 -14.50 2.10
C GLY A 6 13.13 -13.62 2.18
N SER A 7 12.00 -14.10 1.67
CA SER A 7 10.72 -13.44 1.92
C SER A 7 10.41 -13.55 3.43
N ILE A 8 10.55 -12.45 4.16
CA ILE A 8 10.07 -12.38 5.55
C ILE A 8 8.55 -12.21 5.46
N SER A 9 7.79 -13.21 5.92
CA SER A 9 6.34 -13.08 6.03
C SER A 9 6.02 -11.99 7.06
N VAL A 10 5.38 -10.92 6.60
CA VAL A 10 4.87 -9.85 7.44
C VAL A 10 3.35 -9.87 7.38
N GLY A 11 2.71 -9.71 8.54
CA GLY A 11 1.27 -9.59 8.67
C GLY A 11 0.90 -8.26 9.31
N THR A 12 -0.23 -7.70 8.91
CA THR A 12 -0.78 -6.48 9.51
C THR A 12 -1.96 -6.87 10.39
N LYS A 13 -1.91 -6.53 11.68
CA LYS A 13 -3.08 -6.64 12.55
C LYS A 13 -3.98 -5.44 12.29
N THR A 14 -5.24 -5.73 11.99
CA THR A 14 -6.29 -4.73 11.76
C THR A 14 -7.55 -5.19 12.48
N ASP A 15 -8.48 -4.27 12.69
CA ASP A 15 -9.83 -4.64 13.15
C ASP A 15 -10.64 -5.31 12.04
N ASP A 16 -11.80 -5.85 12.41
CA ASP A 16 -12.67 -6.59 11.47
C ASP A 16 -13.16 -5.69 10.33
N ALA A 17 -13.49 -4.43 10.62
CA ALA A 17 -14.00 -3.50 9.62
C ALA A 17 -12.94 -3.19 8.54
N MET A 18 -11.69 -3.01 8.96
CA MET A 18 -10.56 -2.82 8.06
C MET A 18 -10.22 -4.09 7.29
N CYS A 19 -10.31 -5.27 7.92
CA CYS A 19 -10.13 -6.56 7.24
C CYS A 19 -11.15 -6.73 6.10
N GLU A 20 -12.43 -6.47 6.36
CA GLU A 20 -13.48 -6.51 5.34
C GLU A 20 -13.24 -5.49 4.22
N PHE A 21 -12.83 -4.27 4.57
CA PHE A 21 -12.49 -3.24 3.60
C PHE A 21 -11.38 -3.72 2.65
N LEU A 22 -10.26 -4.22 3.20
CA LEU A 22 -9.13 -4.70 2.41
C LEU A 22 -9.54 -5.86 1.49
N ASN A 23 -10.31 -6.83 2.01
CA ASN A 23 -10.79 -7.95 1.22
C ASN A 23 -11.64 -7.47 0.03
N ARG A 24 -12.65 -6.62 0.28
CA ARG A 24 -13.51 -6.07 -0.78
C ARG A 24 -12.71 -5.31 -1.84
N GLU A 25 -11.78 -4.47 -1.42
CA GLU A 25 -10.97 -3.67 -2.36
C GLU A 25 -9.99 -4.54 -3.16
N SER A 26 -9.42 -5.58 -2.55
CA SER A 26 -8.54 -6.52 -3.24
C SER A 26 -9.30 -7.30 -4.32
N GLU A 27 -10.52 -7.74 -4.03
CA GLU A 27 -11.42 -8.40 -4.98
C GLU A 27 -11.83 -7.45 -6.10
N ARG A 28 -12.25 -6.23 -5.76
CA ARG A 28 -12.63 -5.19 -6.72
C ARG A 28 -11.52 -4.87 -7.72
N LEU A 29 -10.27 -4.90 -7.27
CA LEU A 29 -9.09 -4.61 -8.09
C LEU A 29 -8.48 -5.87 -8.74
N GLY A 30 -8.94 -7.07 -8.38
CA GLY A 30 -8.42 -8.34 -8.89
C GLY A 30 -6.98 -8.63 -8.47
N VAL A 31 -6.58 -8.20 -7.26
CA VAL A 31 -5.22 -8.38 -6.72
C VAL A 31 -5.27 -9.10 -5.37
N SER A 32 -4.13 -9.64 -4.92
CA SER A 32 -4.05 -10.19 -3.56
C SER A 32 -4.03 -9.07 -2.50
N ASN A 33 -4.47 -9.40 -1.28
CA ASN A 33 -4.35 -8.47 -0.14
C ASN A 33 -2.92 -7.96 0.06
N SER A 34 -1.92 -8.82 -0.09
CA SER A 34 -0.51 -8.44 0.03
C SER A 34 -0.11 -7.38 -1.00
N GLU A 35 -0.60 -7.50 -2.23
CA GLU A 35 -0.33 -6.52 -3.30
C GLU A 35 -1.06 -5.20 -3.05
N LEU A 36 -2.32 -5.25 -2.59
CA LEU A 36 -3.06 -4.05 -2.19
C LEU A 36 -2.33 -3.30 -1.07
N ILE A 37 -1.92 -4.01 -0.02
CA ILE A 37 -1.20 -3.43 1.13
C ILE A 37 0.14 -2.85 0.67
N ARG A 38 0.88 -3.53 -0.22
CA ARG A 38 2.13 -3.01 -0.80
C ARG A 38 1.90 -1.64 -1.45
N ARG A 39 0.87 -1.51 -2.30
CA ARG A 39 0.54 -0.24 -2.98
C ARG A 39 0.17 0.86 -1.99
N ILE A 40 -0.64 0.54 -0.98
CA ILE A 40 -1.02 1.48 0.07
C ILE A 40 0.22 2.00 0.81
N LEU A 41 1.12 1.09 1.19
CA LEU A 41 2.36 1.45 1.90
C LEU A 41 3.32 2.25 1.01
N GLU A 42 3.36 1.99 -0.30
CA GLU A 42 4.12 2.80 -1.26
C GLU A 42 3.57 4.23 -1.31
N HIS A 43 2.27 4.40 -1.49
CA HIS A 43 1.64 5.73 -1.47
C HIS A 43 1.85 6.45 -0.14
N TYR A 44 1.76 5.74 0.99
CA TYR A 44 2.04 6.30 2.31
C TYR A 44 3.50 6.78 2.42
N ARG A 45 4.46 5.98 1.94
CA ARG A 45 5.89 6.35 1.93
C ARG A 45 6.15 7.57 1.03
N ASP A 46 5.52 7.60 -0.14
CA ASP A 46 5.68 8.70 -1.09
C ASP A 46 5.06 10.00 -0.53
N GLY A 47 3.90 9.90 0.13
CA GLY A 47 3.29 11.01 0.85
C GLY A 47 4.19 11.56 1.96
N ARG A 48 4.78 10.68 2.78
CA ARG A 48 5.71 11.08 3.86
C ARG A 48 7.02 11.70 3.36
N SER A 49 7.43 11.39 2.14
CA SER A 49 8.65 11.94 1.52
C SER A 49 8.38 13.17 0.64
N GLY A 50 7.14 13.64 0.56
CA GLY A 50 6.75 14.77 -0.30
C GLY A 50 6.82 14.45 -1.79
N ASN A 51 6.80 13.16 -2.16
CA ASN A 51 6.93 12.68 -3.53
C ASN A 51 5.62 12.12 -4.10
N LEU A 52 4.51 12.19 -3.37
CA LEU A 52 3.23 11.71 -3.86
C LEU A 52 2.76 12.59 -5.01
N ARG A 53 2.56 11.99 -6.19
CA ARG A 53 2.13 12.69 -7.40
C ARG A 53 0.73 12.24 -7.81
N CYS A 54 -0.06 13.19 -8.29
CA CYS A 54 -1.34 12.90 -8.91
C CYS A 54 -1.12 12.14 -10.24
N PRO A 55 -1.73 10.97 -10.45
CA PRO A 55 -1.54 10.20 -11.69
C PRO A 55 -2.13 10.88 -12.93
N HIS A 56 -2.99 11.89 -12.76
CA HIS A 56 -3.63 12.59 -13.86
C HIS A 56 -2.85 13.82 -14.35
N CYS A 57 -2.31 14.63 -13.44
CA CYS A 57 -1.65 15.90 -13.77
C CYS A 57 -0.21 16.00 -13.27
N GLU A 58 0.29 14.96 -12.61
CA GLU A 58 1.65 14.87 -12.05
C GLU A 58 2.00 15.90 -10.96
N GLY A 59 1.01 16.72 -10.56
CA GLY A 59 1.13 17.65 -9.45
C GLY A 59 1.38 16.94 -8.13
N LEU A 60 2.14 17.59 -7.25
CA LEU A 60 2.41 17.07 -5.91
C LEU A 60 1.14 17.10 -5.06
N LEU A 61 0.90 16.00 -4.34
CA LEU A 61 -0.20 15.85 -3.41
C LEU A 61 0.33 15.91 -1.99
N GLU A 62 -0.26 16.77 -1.16
CA GLU A 62 -0.01 16.79 0.28
C GLU A 62 -1.03 15.92 0.99
N VAL A 63 -0.54 14.91 1.72
CA VAL A 63 -1.38 14.10 2.61
C VAL A 63 -1.42 14.81 3.96
N VAL A 64 -2.53 15.47 4.26
CA VAL A 64 -2.80 16.03 5.59
C VAL A 64 -3.34 14.90 6.46
N VAL A 65 -2.59 14.53 7.49
CA VAL A 65 -2.96 13.49 8.48
C VAL A 65 -3.53 14.16 9.71
#